data_AF-A0A367X7C4-F1
#
_entry.id   AF-A0A367X7C4-F1
#
_cell.length_a   1.000
_cell.length_b   1.000
_cell.length_c   1.000
_cell.angle_alpha   90.00
_cell.angle_beta   90.00
_cell.angle_gamma   90.00
#
_symmetry.space_group_name_H-M   'P 1'
#
loop_
_entity.id
_entity.type
_entity.pdbx_description
1 polymer ?
#
loop_
_entity_poly.entity_id
_entity_poly.type
_entity_poly.pdbx_seq_one_letter_code
_entity_poly.pdbx_strand_id
1 'polypeptide(L)'
;MTLKIVRRLLPDWGTTYGPAGDGPFPAVMVLHGSEGGWSGWSHRNAVMLAAHGFLAFPFTYSRSGNVWNAGNISDVPLDRTAEALDALRAFAPVKNDSVGLFGVSRGAEHALLVTCLMQRDGVGTLPDALAVHATSDVICGGFDARAYRDVGDPGWTAWDTARRAWTWQGKSDDLLPTTPIPVEKYAGPVFLSHGKKDTLWSWKMTERLAARLRSQGREPELHLYEDQDHVPDSEGENVFFDQLIGFFQRHLP
;
A
#
# COMPACT_ATOMS: atom_id res chain seq x y z
N MET A 1 19.12 1.81 28.94
CA MET A 1 18.64 0.93 27.85
C MET A 1 18.33 1.81 26.65
N THR A 2 18.75 1.42 25.44
CA THR A 2 18.50 2.17 24.21
C THR A 2 17.38 1.47 23.44
N LEU A 3 16.44 2.22 22.87
CA LEU A 3 15.38 1.66 22.03
C LEU A 3 15.99 1.02 20.77
N LYS A 4 15.51 -0.16 20.37
CA LYS A 4 15.92 -0.80 19.10
C LYS A 4 15.24 -0.19 17.88
N ILE A 5 14.03 0.32 18.06
CA ILE A 5 13.23 0.99 17.04
C ILE A 5 13.00 2.43 17.52
N VAL A 6 13.41 3.38 16.71
CA VAL A 6 13.31 4.81 16.98
C VAL A 6 12.29 5.44 16.06
N ARG A 7 11.43 6.25 16.66
CA ARG A 7 10.42 7.05 15.97
C ARG A 7 11.05 8.37 15.52
N ARG A 8 10.96 8.71 14.22
CA ARG A 8 11.44 10.00 13.68
C ARG A 8 10.29 10.75 13.03
N LEU A 9 10.28 12.07 13.16
CA LEU A 9 9.34 12.91 12.44
C LEU A 9 9.91 13.16 11.04
N LEU A 10 9.18 12.74 10.00
CA LEU A 10 9.33 13.26 8.66
C LEU A 10 8.63 14.63 8.67
N PRO A 11 9.36 15.76 8.49
CA PRO A 11 8.80 17.10 8.63
C PRO A 11 7.54 17.28 7.80
N ASP A 12 6.50 17.88 8.36
CA ASP A 12 5.20 18.17 7.72
C ASP A 12 4.36 16.96 7.27
N TRP A 13 4.89 15.73 7.37
CA TRP A 13 4.23 14.53 6.85
C TRP A 13 3.73 13.59 7.95
N GLY A 14 4.55 13.33 8.96
CA GLY A 14 4.20 12.40 10.02
C GLY A 14 5.36 11.57 10.49
N THR A 15 5.05 10.42 11.09
CA THR A 15 6.07 9.65 11.79
C THR A 15 6.57 8.47 10.99
N THR A 16 7.88 8.23 11.08
CA THR A 16 8.53 7.01 10.61
C THR A 16 9.03 6.19 11.79
N TYR A 17 9.26 4.90 11.54
CA TYR A 17 9.86 3.93 12.45
C TYR A 17 11.11 3.38 11.76
N GLY A 18 12.24 3.32 12.46
CA GLY A 18 13.44 2.70 11.90
C GLY A 18 14.38 2.22 12.98
N PRO A 19 15.48 1.54 12.61
CA PRO A 19 16.50 1.12 13.55
C PRO A 19 17.06 2.30 14.35
N ALA A 20 17.69 2.00 15.49
CA ALA A 20 18.53 2.97 16.19
C ALA A 20 19.73 3.42 15.32
N GLY A 21 20.29 4.60 15.63
CA GLY A 21 21.37 5.22 14.85
C GLY A 21 20.87 6.21 13.80
N ASP A 22 21.78 6.84 13.07
CA ASP A 22 21.42 7.93 12.14
C ASP A 22 21.15 7.47 10.70
N GLY A 23 21.29 6.17 10.45
CA GLY A 23 21.19 5.58 9.11
C GLY A 23 22.55 5.50 8.41
N PRO A 24 22.56 5.41 7.06
CA PRO A 24 21.39 5.43 6.19
C PRO A 24 20.62 4.09 6.17
N PHE A 25 19.30 4.15 5.94
CA PHE A 25 18.42 2.98 5.88
C PHE A 25 17.65 2.92 4.55
N PRO A 26 17.43 1.73 3.94
CA PRO A 26 16.43 1.61 2.88
C PRO A 26 15.06 1.97 3.45
N ALA A 27 14.25 2.72 2.70
CA ALA A 27 12.97 3.22 3.20
C ALA A 27 11.77 2.53 2.54
N VAL A 28 10.68 2.39 3.31
CA VAL A 28 9.42 1.84 2.78
C VAL A 28 8.26 2.70 3.27
N MET A 29 7.47 3.25 2.35
CA MET A 29 6.18 3.83 2.69
C MET A 29 5.12 2.73 2.78
N VAL A 30 4.31 2.75 3.83
CA VAL A 30 3.29 1.75 4.13
C VAL A 30 1.90 2.38 4.08
N LEU A 31 1.02 1.87 3.21
CA LEU A 31 -0.35 2.32 3.00
C LEU A 31 -1.34 1.37 3.66
N HIS A 32 -2.18 1.91 4.55
CA HIS A 32 -3.25 1.19 5.23
C HIS A 32 -4.41 0.82 4.27
N GLY A 33 -5.22 -0.18 4.60
CA GLY A 33 -6.45 -0.51 3.89
C GLY A 33 -7.64 0.37 4.31
N SER A 34 -8.86 -0.17 4.19
CA SER A 34 -10.08 0.56 4.60
C SER A 34 -10.22 0.77 6.11
N GLU A 35 -9.43 0.08 6.93
CA GLU A 35 -9.40 0.24 8.38
C GLU A 35 -8.92 1.63 8.83
N GLY A 36 -8.23 2.36 7.94
CA GLY A 36 -7.74 3.72 8.21
C GLY A 36 -6.42 3.74 8.98
N GLY A 37 -5.71 4.88 8.89
CA GLY A 37 -4.35 5.01 9.42
C GLY A 37 -4.22 4.91 10.94
N TRP A 38 -5.29 5.21 11.68
CA TRP A 38 -5.30 5.15 13.15
C TRP A 38 -5.65 3.78 13.73
N SER A 39 -6.00 2.79 12.89
CA SER A 39 -6.29 1.42 13.32
C SER A 39 -5.08 0.68 13.90
N GLY A 40 -3.86 1.15 13.58
CA GLY A 40 -2.60 0.56 14.02
C GLY A 40 -2.00 -0.49 13.07
N TRP A 41 -2.72 -0.98 12.05
CA TRP A 41 -2.22 -2.02 11.15
C TRP A 41 -1.00 -1.57 10.33
N SER A 42 -1.05 -0.39 9.69
CA SER A 42 0.10 0.16 8.97
C SER A 42 1.29 0.45 9.90
N HIS A 43 1.02 0.91 11.12
CA HIS A 43 2.05 1.13 12.14
C HIS A 43 2.72 -0.17 12.58
N ARG A 44 1.94 -1.24 12.79
CA ARG A 44 2.44 -2.58 13.09
C ARG A 44 3.34 -3.07 11.96
N ASN A 45 2.90 -2.95 10.72
CA ASN A 45 3.68 -3.36 9.54
C ASN A 45 4.97 -2.54 9.41
N ALA A 46 4.91 -1.23 9.69
CA ALA A 46 6.10 -0.37 9.73
C ALA A 46 7.09 -0.77 10.83
N VAL A 47 6.61 -1.16 12.01
CA VAL A 47 7.45 -1.67 13.11
C VAL A 47 8.11 -3.00 12.73
N MET A 48 7.41 -3.90 12.03
CA MET A 48 7.99 -5.16 11.53
C MET A 48 9.11 -4.90 10.52
N LEU A 49 8.91 -3.98 9.58
CA LEU A 49 9.96 -3.54 8.65
C LEU A 49 11.13 -2.89 9.39
N ALA A 50 10.86 -2.03 10.36
CA ALA A 50 11.89 -1.36 11.16
C ALA A 50 12.75 -2.34 11.98
N ALA A 51 12.15 -3.42 12.48
CA ALA A 51 12.87 -4.49 13.16
C ALA A 51 13.87 -5.22 12.25
N HIS A 52 13.72 -5.10 10.92
CA HIS A 52 14.54 -5.75 9.90
C HIS A 52 15.41 -4.77 9.09
N GLY A 53 15.65 -3.57 9.61
CA GLY A 53 16.64 -2.63 9.06
C GLY A 53 16.08 -1.51 8.19
N PHE A 54 14.77 -1.45 7.98
CA PHE A 54 14.14 -0.43 7.12
C PHE A 54 13.71 0.82 7.89
N LEU A 55 13.76 1.98 7.25
CA LEU A 55 13.01 3.15 7.70
C LEU A 55 11.60 3.09 7.11
N ALA A 56 10.61 2.74 7.92
CA ALA A 56 9.24 2.57 7.48
C ALA A 56 8.35 3.77 7.84
N PHE A 57 7.59 4.27 6.86
CA PHE A 57 6.68 5.40 7.02
C PHE A 57 5.22 4.95 6.82
N PRO A 58 4.44 4.71 7.89
CA PRO A 58 3.00 4.51 7.76
C PRO A 58 2.32 5.84 7.38
N PHE A 59 1.92 5.95 6.11
CA PHE A 59 1.26 7.14 5.59
C PHE A 59 -0.26 7.00 5.65
N THR A 60 -0.92 8.02 6.20
CA THR A 60 -2.39 8.06 6.33
C THR A 60 -2.99 8.90 5.22
N TYR A 61 -3.74 8.27 4.32
CA TYR A 61 -4.38 8.95 3.19
C TYR A 61 -5.91 9.08 3.32
N SER A 62 -6.53 8.25 4.15
CA SER A 62 -7.99 8.30 4.35
C SER A 62 -8.43 9.65 4.91
N ARG A 63 -9.60 10.13 4.48
CA ARG A 63 -10.14 11.43 4.86
C ARG A 63 -11.03 11.32 6.09
N SER A 64 -11.06 12.35 6.92
CA SER A 64 -11.95 12.47 8.09
C SER A 64 -11.82 11.38 9.17
N GLY A 65 -10.79 10.53 9.10
CA GLY A 65 -10.44 9.58 10.15
C GLY A 65 -9.79 10.28 11.34
N ASN A 66 -9.88 9.66 12.51
CA ASN A 66 -9.21 10.11 13.73
C ASN A 66 -8.89 8.90 14.62
N VAL A 67 -8.32 9.15 15.80
CA VAL A 67 -7.94 8.08 16.74
C VAL A 67 -9.09 7.18 17.18
N TRP A 68 -10.34 7.62 16.99
CA TRP A 68 -11.55 6.90 17.37
C TRP A 68 -12.31 6.29 16.19
N ASN A 69 -12.07 6.77 14.96
CA ASN A 69 -12.88 6.40 13.79
C ASN A 69 -12.01 6.23 12.55
N ALA A 70 -12.28 5.15 11.80
CA ALA A 70 -11.71 4.95 10.48
C ALA A 70 -12.08 6.10 9.53
N GLY A 71 -11.16 6.42 8.61
CA GLY A 71 -11.36 7.45 7.61
C GLY A 71 -12.04 6.91 6.35
N ASN A 72 -12.68 7.80 5.60
CA ASN A 72 -13.29 7.50 4.32
C ASN A 72 -12.25 7.43 3.22
N ILE A 73 -12.55 6.63 2.20
CA ILE A 73 -11.82 6.62 0.93
C ILE A 73 -12.80 7.17 -0.12
N SER A 74 -12.92 8.48 -0.14
CA SER A 74 -13.76 9.23 -1.09
C SER A 74 -13.00 10.47 -1.50
N ASP A 75 -12.85 10.67 -2.81
CA ASP A 75 -12.12 11.81 -3.38
C ASP A 75 -10.77 12.05 -2.68
N VAL A 76 -10.01 10.96 -2.48
CA VAL A 76 -8.67 11.01 -1.89
C VAL A 76 -7.69 11.53 -2.95
N PRO A 77 -6.92 12.60 -2.68
CA PRO A 77 -5.91 13.10 -3.62
C PRO A 77 -4.66 12.23 -3.58
N LEU A 78 -4.47 11.43 -4.64
CA LEU A 78 -3.28 10.58 -4.81
C LEU A 78 -2.00 11.42 -4.96
N ASP A 79 -2.11 12.68 -5.39
CA ASP A 79 -1.00 13.64 -5.49
C ASP A 79 -0.27 13.80 -4.15
N ARG A 80 -1.01 13.80 -3.03
CA ARG A 80 -0.44 13.88 -1.68
C ARG A 80 0.45 12.68 -1.34
N THR A 81 0.15 11.50 -1.89
CA THR A 81 0.98 10.31 -1.69
C THR A 81 2.26 10.39 -2.52
N ALA A 82 2.19 10.90 -3.75
CA ALA A 82 3.37 11.13 -4.58
C ALA A 82 4.32 12.15 -3.92
N GLU A 83 3.77 13.26 -3.43
CA GLU A 83 4.52 14.26 -2.65
C GLU A 83 5.15 13.66 -1.38
N ALA A 84 4.40 12.82 -0.65
CA ALA A 84 4.91 12.13 0.53
C ALA A 84 6.07 11.18 0.20
N LEU A 85 6.03 10.56 -0.98
CA LEU A 85 7.04 9.60 -1.44
C LEU A 85 8.34 10.34 -1.77
N ASP A 86 8.25 11.47 -2.47
CA ASP A 86 9.39 12.35 -2.74
C ASP A 86 9.97 12.93 -1.44
N ALA A 87 9.11 13.31 -0.47
CA ALA A 87 9.57 13.79 0.82
C ALA A 87 10.28 12.72 1.65
N LEU A 88 9.76 11.49 1.66
CA LEU A 88 10.43 10.35 2.29
C LEU A 88 11.78 10.09 1.61
N ARG A 89 11.82 10.13 0.27
CA ARG A 89 13.04 9.95 -0.52
C ARG A 89 14.13 10.94 -0.16
N ALA A 90 13.77 12.20 0.01
CA ALA A 90 14.69 13.29 0.40
C ALA A 90 15.04 13.31 1.90
N PHE A 91 14.51 12.40 2.70
CA PHE A 91 14.72 12.42 4.14
C PHE A 91 16.12 11.92 4.52
N ALA A 92 16.89 12.74 5.24
CA ALA A 92 18.31 12.49 5.55
C ALA A 92 18.69 11.05 6.00
N PRO A 93 17.88 10.34 6.83
CA PRO A 93 18.18 8.96 7.21
C PRO A 93 17.99 7.91 6.09
N VAL A 94 17.47 8.27 4.92
CA VAL A 94 17.23 7.35 3.81
C VAL A 94 18.51 7.09 3.02
N LYS A 95 18.70 5.84 2.64
CA LYS A 95 19.87 5.35 1.91
C LYS A 95 19.69 5.49 0.41
N ASN A 96 20.66 6.12 -0.24
CA ASN A 96 20.74 6.23 -1.71
C ASN A 96 19.45 6.73 -2.36
N ASP A 97 18.69 7.55 -1.63
CA ASP A 97 17.36 7.99 -2.02
C ASP A 97 16.43 6.80 -2.39
N SER A 98 16.62 5.59 -1.86
CA SER A 98 15.90 4.38 -2.26
C SER A 98 14.64 4.15 -1.42
N VAL A 99 13.48 4.11 -2.07
CA VAL A 99 12.17 4.03 -1.42
C VAL A 99 11.28 2.98 -2.06
N GLY A 100 10.86 2.00 -1.27
CA GLY A 100 9.79 1.07 -1.61
C GLY A 100 8.41 1.60 -1.24
N LEU A 101 7.38 1.12 -1.92
CA LEU A 101 5.98 1.36 -1.59
C LEU A 101 5.28 0.04 -1.30
N PHE A 102 4.63 -0.05 -0.14
CA PHE A 102 3.88 -1.22 0.30
C PHE A 102 2.44 -0.84 0.66
N GLY A 103 1.47 -1.61 0.18
CA GLY A 103 0.07 -1.44 0.55
C GLY A 103 -0.65 -2.76 0.79
N VAL A 104 -1.72 -2.71 1.59
CA VAL A 104 -2.64 -3.83 1.85
C VAL A 104 -4.07 -3.42 1.47
N SER A 105 -4.85 -4.30 0.85
CA SER A 105 -6.27 -4.06 0.55
C SER A 105 -6.49 -2.78 -0.26
N ARG A 106 -7.31 -1.83 0.20
CA ARG A 106 -7.46 -0.50 -0.43
C ARG A 106 -6.15 0.29 -0.51
N GLY A 107 -5.21 0.06 0.42
CA GLY A 107 -3.86 0.63 0.35
C GLY A 107 -3.00 -0.01 -0.74
N ALA A 108 -3.23 -1.27 -1.08
CA ALA A 108 -2.61 -1.93 -2.22
C ALA A 108 -3.15 -1.40 -3.56
N GLU A 109 -4.47 -1.23 -3.66
CA GLU A 109 -5.10 -0.56 -4.80
C GLU A 109 -4.52 0.84 -5.00
N HIS A 110 -4.43 1.62 -3.91
CA HIS A 110 -3.80 2.93 -3.89
C HIS A 110 -2.35 2.86 -4.39
N ALA A 111 -1.53 1.95 -3.85
CA ALA A 111 -0.11 1.82 -4.20
C ALA A 111 0.09 1.55 -5.70
N LEU A 112 -0.71 0.65 -6.28
CA LEU A 112 -0.69 0.40 -7.74
C LEU A 112 -1.10 1.64 -8.51
N LEU A 113 -2.21 2.28 -8.10
CA LEU A 113 -2.81 3.38 -8.84
C LEU A 113 -1.91 4.61 -8.87
N VAL A 114 -1.38 5.05 -7.71
CA VAL A 114 -0.47 6.21 -7.66
C VAL A 114 0.79 5.93 -8.48
N THR A 115 1.37 4.73 -8.38
CA THR A 115 2.57 4.36 -9.15
C THR A 115 2.30 4.40 -10.66
N CYS A 116 1.15 3.87 -11.11
CA CYS A 116 0.79 3.88 -12.52
C CYS A 116 0.52 5.28 -13.06
N LEU A 117 -0.10 6.15 -12.25
CA LEU A 117 -0.40 7.54 -12.63
C LEU A 117 0.86 8.40 -12.68
N MET A 118 1.75 8.26 -11.69
CA MET A 118 3.08 8.88 -11.71
C MET A 118 3.86 8.47 -12.97
N GLN A 119 3.86 7.18 -13.32
CA GLN A 119 4.50 6.65 -14.52
C GLN A 119 3.86 7.19 -15.81
N ARG A 120 2.53 7.26 -15.87
CA ARG A 120 1.78 7.74 -17.04
C ARG A 120 2.08 9.21 -17.32
N ASP A 121 2.08 10.03 -16.27
CA ASP A 121 2.12 11.50 -16.40
C ASP A 121 3.52 12.08 -16.19
N GLY A 122 4.51 11.26 -15.79
CA GLY A 122 5.88 11.71 -15.53
C GLY A 122 5.98 12.63 -14.31
N VAL A 123 5.21 12.35 -13.26
CA VAL A 123 5.13 13.17 -12.04
C VAL A 123 5.78 12.46 -10.87
N GLY A 124 6.65 13.18 -10.13
CA GLY A 124 7.37 12.67 -8.97
C GLY A 124 8.37 11.56 -9.29
N THR A 125 8.97 10.96 -8.27
CA THR A 125 9.88 9.83 -8.42
C THR A 125 9.17 8.53 -8.09
N LEU A 126 9.12 7.60 -9.04
CA LEU A 126 8.51 6.27 -8.83
C LEU A 126 9.16 5.55 -7.64
N PRO A 127 8.43 4.66 -6.93
CA PRO A 127 9.06 3.76 -5.97
C PRO A 127 10.09 2.86 -6.69
N ASP A 128 11.16 2.50 -5.99
CA ASP A 128 12.19 1.58 -6.49
C ASP A 128 11.72 0.13 -6.45
N ALA A 129 10.74 -0.17 -5.60
CA ALA A 129 10.10 -1.47 -5.47
C ALA A 129 8.65 -1.31 -5.01
N LEU A 130 7.73 -2.03 -5.63
CA LEU A 130 6.30 -1.98 -5.31
C LEU A 130 5.84 -3.32 -4.75
N ALA A 131 5.25 -3.33 -3.56
CA ALA A 131 4.67 -4.52 -2.94
C ALA A 131 3.20 -4.31 -2.62
N VAL A 132 2.36 -5.30 -2.95
CA VAL A 132 0.94 -5.25 -2.65
C VAL A 132 0.42 -6.59 -2.13
N HIS A 133 -0.41 -6.52 -1.09
CA HIS A 133 -1.11 -7.68 -0.54
C HIS A 133 -2.63 -7.51 -0.65
N ALA A 134 -3.31 -8.59 -1.03
CA ALA A 134 -4.77 -8.66 -1.14
C ALA A 134 -5.35 -7.47 -1.91
N THR A 135 -4.90 -7.26 -3.15
CA THR A 135 -5.25 -6.09 -3.98
C THR A 135 -6.42 -6.35 -4.94
N SER A 136 -7.11 -5.29 -5.34
CA SER A 136 -7.98 -5.27 -6.52
C SER A 136 -7.14 -5.03 -7.78
N ASP A 137 -7.56 -5.60 -8.91
CA ASP A 137 -6.98 -5.35 -10.23
C ASP A 137 -7.66 -4.23 -11.02
N VAL A 138 -8.74 -3.70 -10.46
CA VAL A 138 -9.52 -2.57 -10.96
C VAL A 138 -9.68 -1.49 -9.89
N ILE A 139 -10.00 -0.28 -10.30
CA ILE A 139 -10.35 0.80 -9.38
C ILE A 139 -11.67 0.45 -8.67
N CYS A 140 -11.67 0.52 -7.34
CA CYS A 140 -12.86 0.35 -6.51
C CYS A 140 -13.56 1.70 -6.29
N GLY A 141 -14.87 1.66 -6.06
CA GLY A 141 -15.63 2.85 -5.69
C GLY A 141 -15.28 3.37 -4.29
N GLY A 142 -15.87 4.51 -3.96
CA GLY A 142 -15.68 5.15 -2.67
C GLY A 142 -16.07 4.25 -1.50
N PHE A 143 -15.35 4.39 -0.38
CA PHE A 143 -15.62 3.69 0.88
C PHE A 143 -16.01 4.69 1.97
N ASP A 144 -17.18 4.48 2.56
CA ASP A 144 -17.68 5.24 3.71
C ASP A 144 -17.55 4.39 4.97
N ALA A 145 -16.57 4.73 5.80
CA ALA A 145 -16.24 3.96 6.99
C ALA A 145 -17.36 3.97 8.04
N ARG A 146 -18.22 4.99 8.05
CA ARG A 146 -19.33 5.09 9.02
C ARG A 146 -20.52 4.24 8.60
N ALA A 147 -20.73 4.11 7.30
CA ALA A 147 -21.83 3.34 6.71
C ALA A 147 -21.48 1.87 6.46
N TYR A 148 -20.19 1.49 6.48
CA TYR A 148 -19.79 0.11 6.23
C TYR A 148 -20.42 -0.87 7.22
N ARG A 149 -20.90 -1.99 6.70
CA ARG A 149 -21.41 -3.14 7.45
C ARG A 149 -20.90 -4.41 6.79
N ASP A 150 -20.85 -5.50 7.54
CA ASP A 150 -20.42 -6.79 7.01
C ASP A 150 -21.50 -7.45 6.15
N VAL A 151 -21.07 -8.31 5.23
CA VAL A 151 -22.00 -9.07 4.37
C VAL A 151 -22.95 -9.89 5.26
N GLY A 152 -24.25 -9.70 5.07
CA GLY A 152 -25.30 -10.36 5.86
C GLY A 152 -25.91 -9.48 6.96
N ASP A 153 -25.31 -8.32 7.28
CA ASP A 153 -25.96 -7.31 8.11
C ASP A 153 -27.14 -6.64 7.35
N PRO A 154 -28.28 -6.35 7.99
CA PRO A 154 -29.42 -5.70 7.32
C PRO A 154 -29.10 -4.33 6.71
N GLY A 155 -28.09 -3.63 7.22
CA GLY A 155 -27.58 -2.36 6.70
C GLY A 155 -26.46 -2.51 5.68
N TRP A 156 -26.10 -3.74 5.29
CA TRP A 156 -25.10 -3.97 4.26
C TRP A 156 -25.56 -3.42 2.91
N THR A 157 -24.63 -2.71 2.26
CA THR A 157 -24.82 -2.22 0.89
C THR A 157 -23.58 -2.56 0.08
N ALA A 158 -23.79 -2.94 -1.18
CA ALA A 158 -22.69 -3.01 -2.13
C ALA A 158 -22.10 -1.61 -2.34
N TRP A 159 -20.81 -1.56 -2.68
CA TRP A 159 -20.13 -0.30 -2.92
C TRP A 159 -20.73 0.45 -4.12
N ASP A 160 -20.90 1.76 -3.97
CA ASP A 160 -21.52 2.61 -4.97
C ASP A 160 -20.52 2.94 -6.10
N THR A 161 -20.79 2.44 -7.30
CA THR A 161 -19.97 2.69 -8.50
C THR A 161 -20.00 4.13 -8.97
N ALA A 162 -20.99 4.93 -8.53
CA ALA A 162 -21.02 6.37 -8.79
C ALA A 162 -20.03 7.15 -7.90
N ARG A 163 -19.65 6.61 -6.72
CA ARG A 163 -18.73 7.28 -5.80
C ARG A 163 -17.28 7.09 -6.22
N ARG A 164 -16.56 8.20 -6.37
CA ARG A 164 -15.12 8.19 -6.68
C ARG A 164 -14.32 8.01 -5.39
N ALA A 165 -13.43 7.03 -5.39
CA ALA A 165 -12.49 6.83 -4.29
C ALA A 165 -11.30 7.81 -4.37
N TRP A 166 -10.86 8.10 -5.60
CA TRP A 166 -9.56 8.71 -5.86
C TRP A 166 -9.69 9.93 -6.77
N THR A 167 -8.80 10.88 -6.57
CA THR A 167 -8.55 12.01 -7.46
C THR A 167 -7.06 12.07 -7.78
N TRP A 168 -6.72 12.58 -8.96
CA TRP A 168 -5.36 12.80 -9.43
C TRP A 168 -5.31 14.10 -10.22
N GLN A 169 -4.37 14.99 -9.90
CA GLN A 169 -4.26 16.33 -10.48
C GLN A 169 -5.60 17.10 -10.42
N GLY A 170 -6.32 16.92 -9.31
CA GLY A 170 -7.63 17.55 -9.07
C GLY A 170 -8.80 16.99 -9.90
N LYS A 171 -8.62 15.88 -10.62
CA LYS A 171 -9.66 15.25 -11.46
C LYS A 171 -9.90 13.80 -11.08
N SER A 172 -11.06 13.26 -11.45
CA SER A 172 -11.41 11.84 -11.26
C SER A 172 -12.10 11.21 -12.47
N ASP A 173 -12.14 11.92 -13.61
CA ASP A 173 -12.83 11.50 -14.83
C ASP A 173 -12.29 10.17 -15.38
N ASP A 174 -10.97 9.95 -15.28
CA ASP A 174 -10.29 8.71 -15.69
C ASP A 174 -10.14 7.70 -14.54
N LEU A 175 -10.65 8.01 -13.35
CA LEU A 175 -10.55 7.19 -12.14
C LEU A 175 -11.92 6.56 -11.82
N LEU A 176 -12.58 6.07 -12.87
CA LEU A 176 -13.89 5.42 -12.76
C LEU A 176 -13.74 4.06 -12.10
N PRO A 177 -14.65 3.68 -11.18
CA PRO A 177 -14.63 2.33 -10.67
C PRO A 177 -14.81 1.29 -11.77
N THR A 178 -14.27 0.09 -11.55
CA THR A 178 -14.11 -1.02 -12.51
C THR A 178 -13.08 -0.81 -13.62
N THR A 179 -12.46 0.38 -13.72
CA THR A 179 -11.35 0.62 -14.64
C THR A 179 -10.13 -0.23 -14.26
N PRO A 180 -9.55 -1.02 -15.18
CA PRO A 180 -8.34 -1.79 -14.89
C PRO A 180 -7.14 -0.92 -14.52
N ILE A 181 -6.40 -1.31 -13.49
CA ILE A 181 -5.18 -0.60 -13.08
C ILE A 181 -4.01 -1.08 -13.96
N PRO A 182 -3.31 -0.21 -14.71
CA PRO A 182 -2.34 -0.63 -15.73
C PRO A 182 -0.95 -0.94 -15.16
N VAL A 183 -0.86 -1.86 -14.19
CA VAL A 183 0.39 -2.23 -13.50
C VAL A 183 1.51 -2.66 -14.44
N GLU A 184 1.17 -3.24 -15.59
CA GLU A 184 2.13 -3.67 -16.61
C GLU A 184 2.93 -2.51 -17.24
N LYS A 185 2.53 -1.26 -16.99
CA LYS A 185 3.27 -0.06 -17.40
C LYS A 185 4.39 0.31 -16.43
N TYR A 186 4.35 -0.19 -15.20
CA TYR A 186 5.39 0.04 -14.20
C TYR A 186 6.59 -0.88 -14.46
N ALA A 187 7.76 -0.26 -14.62
CA ALA A 187 8.99 -0.93 -15.02
C ALA A 187 9.87 -1.36 -13.83
N GLY A 188 9.44 -1.16 -12.59
CA GLY A 188 10.18 -1.61 -11.40
C GLY A 188 9.84 -3.05 -10.98
N PRO A 189 10.53 -3.58 -9.95
CA PRO A 189 10.19 -4.83 -9.28
C PRO A 189 8.80 -4.75 -8.63
N VAL A 190 8.03 -5.84 -8.76
CA VAL A 190 6.68 -5.95 -8.19
C VAL A 190 6.56 -7.23 -7.37
N PHE A 191 6.14 -7.08 -6.12
CA PHE A 191 5.72 -8.14 -5.23
C PHE A 191 4.19 -8.15 -5.14
N LEU A 192 3.61 -9.32 -5.36
CA LEU A 192 2.17 -9.57 -5.36
C LEU A 192 1.88 -10.71 -4.37
N SER A 193 1.02 -10.49 -3.39
CA SER A 193 0.55 -11.60 -2.56
C SER A 193 -0.96 -11.57 -2.28
N HIS A 194 -1.53 -12.75 -2.02
CA HIS A 194 -2.97 -12.90 -1.76
C HIS A 194 -3.28 -14.24 -1.08
N GLY A 195 -4.21 -14.27 -0.13
CA GLY A 195 -4.78 -15.50 0.42
C GLY A 195 -5.85 -16.11 -0.50
N LYS A 196 -5.81 -17.41 -0.77
CA LYS A 196 -6.78 -18.06 -1.66
C LYS A 196 -8.14 -18.30 -1.03
N LYS A 197 -8.24 -18.20 0.31
CA LYS A 197 -9.49 -18.22 1.06
C LYS A 197 -10.04 -16.82 1.35
N ASP A 198 -9.46 -15.79 0.74
CA ASP A 198 -9.94 -14.42 0.87
C ASP A 198 -11.43 -14.33 0.56
N THR A 199 -12.21 -13.97 1.59
CA THR A 199 -13.67 -13.87 1.54
C THR A 199 -14.16 -12.50 1.08
N LEU A 200 -13.26 -11.51 1.04
CA LEU A 200 -13.55 -10.14 0.61
C LEU A 200 -13.26 -9.98 -0.87
N TRP A 201 -12.03 -10.25 -1.29
CA TRP A 201 -11.55 -10.07 -2.66
C TRP A 201 -11.07 -11.40 -3.25
N SER A 202 -11.37 -11.63 -4.53
CA SER A 202 -10.90 -12.84 -5.17
C SER A 202 -9.40 -12.76 -5.44
N TRP A 203 -8.62 -13.73 -4.96
CA TRP A 203 -7.20 -13.86 -5.27
C TRP A 203 -6.87 -13.87 -6.78
N LYS A 204 -7.86 -14.22 -7.62
CA LYS A 204 -7.74 -14.12 -9.08
C LYS A 204 -7.50 -12.69 -9.57
N MET A 205 -7.86 -11.67 -8.79
CA MET A 205 -7.50 -10.27 -9.06
C MET A 205 -5.97 -10.12 -9.12
N THR A 206 -5.27 -10.59 -8.08
CA THR A 206 -3.80 -10.60 -8.04
C THR A 206 -3.20 -11.47 -9.15
N GLU A 207 -3.80 -12.63 -9.46
CA GLU A 207 -3.34 -13.47 -10.57
C GLU A 207 -3.42 -12.76 -11.92
N ARG A 208 -4.50 -12.00 -12.19
CA ARG A 208 -4.64 -11.21 -13.41
C ARG A 208 -3.60 -10.10 -13.52
N LEU A 209 -3.25 -9.44 -12.41
CA LEU A 209 -2.15 -8.47 -12.38
C LEU A 209 -0.81 -9.13 -12.75
N ALA A 210 -0.52 -10.30 -12.15
CA ALA A 210 0.69 -11.05 -12.45
C ALA A 210 0.74 -11.49 -13.93
N ALA A 211 -0.37 -11.96 -14.48
CA ALA A 211 -0.48 -12.35 -15.88
C ALA A 211 -0.24 -11.17 -16.84
N ARG A 212 -0.76 -9.98 -16.52
CA ARG A 212 -0.53 -8.76 -17.32
C ARG A 212 0.94 -8.33 -17.29
N LEU A 213 1.59 -8.38 -16.13
CA LEU A 213 3.04 -8.13 -16.03
C LEU A 213 3.83 -9.14 -16.88
N ARG A 214 3.55 -10.44 -16.77
CA ARG A 214 4.19 -11.50 -17.56
C ARG A 214 3.98 -11.33 -19.06
N SER A 215 2.81 -10.83 -19.49
CA SER A 215 2.53 -10.54 -20.90
C SER A 215 3.46 -9.46 -21.50
N GLN A 216 4.08 -8.64 -20.65
CA GLN A 216 5.06 -7.63 -21.05
C GLN A 216 6.51 -8.10 -20.81
N GLY A 217 6.74 -9.40 -20.62
CA GLY A 217 8.06 -9.97 -20.35
C GLY A 217 8.63 -9.62 -18.97
N ARG A 218 7.76 -9.26 -18.01
CA ARG A 218 8.13 -8.96 -16.63
C ARG A 218 7.94 -10.19 -15.76
N GLU A 219 8.76 -10.35 -14.73
CA GLU A 219 8.67 -11.45 -13.76
C GLU A 219 8.33 -10.92 -12.36
N PRO A 220 7.04 -10.74 -12.02
CA PRO A 220 6.66 -10.34 -10.67
C PRO A 220 6.84 -11.50 -9.68
N GLU A 221 7.22 -11.17 -8.45
CA GLU A 221 7.24 -12.11 -7.33
C GLU A 221 5.79 -12.32 -6.86
N LEU A 222 5.21 -13.49 -7.17
CA LEU A 222 3.82 -13.81 -6.87
C LEU A 222 3.72 -14.89 -5.78
N HIS A 223 3.07 -14.55 -4.66
CA HIS A 223 2.82 -15.46 -3.55
C HIS A 223 1.31 -15.64 -3.32
N LEU A 224 0.79 -16.84 -3.59
CA LEU A 224 -0.60 -17.19 -3.32
C LEU A 224 -0.65 -18.19 -2.18
N TYR A 225 -1.30 -17.83 -1.08
CA TYR A 225 -1.33 -18.64 0.14
C TYR A 225 -2.62 -19.47 0.17
N GLU A 226 -2.51 -20.80 0.07
CA GLU A 226 -3.67 -21.71 -0.06
C GLU A 226 -4.68 -21.59 1.08
N ASP A 227 -4.20 -21.40 2.31
CA ASP A 227 -5.02 -21.47 3.52
C ASP A 227 -5.33 -20.12 4.19
N GLN A 228 -4.90 -19.01 3.59
CA GLN A 228 -5.02 -17.68 4.18
C GLN A 228 -6.22 -16.90 3.62
N ASP A 229 -6.85 -16.07 4.46
CA ASP A 229 -7.94 -15.14 4.12
C ASP A 229 -7.36 -13.78 3.68
N HIS A 230 -8.18 -12.71 3.65
CA HIS A 230 -7.81 -11.33 3.32
C HIS A 230 -6.70 -10.78 4.22
N VAL A 231 -6.75 -11.15 5.49
CA VAL A 231 -5.71 -10.90 6.48
C VAL A 231 -5.15 -12.27 6.87
N PRO A 232 -3.84 -12.52 6.69
CA PRO A 232 -3.26 -13.79 7.08
C PRO A 232 -3.38 -14.03 8.59
N ASP A 233 -3.47 -15.30 9.00
CA ASP A 233 -3.34 -15.70 10.40
C ASP A 233 -1.90 -15.52 10.91
N SER A 234 -1.64 -15.87 12.17
CA SER A 234 -0.31 -15.68 12.77
C SER A 234 0.83 -16.41 12.03
N GLU A 235 0.59 -17.62 11.50
CA GLU A 235 1.61 -18.35 10.75
C GLU A 235 1.77 -17.79 9.34
N GLY A 236 0.65 -17.46 8.70
CA GLY A 236 0.62 -16.79 7.40
C GLY A 236 1.31 -15.43 7.42
N GLU A 237 1.13 -14.63 8.46
CA GLU A 237 1.81 -13.35 8.67
C GLU A 237 3.32 -13.53 8.73
N ASN A 238 3.82 -14.57 9.41
CA ASN A 238 5.27 -14.84 9.47
C ASN A 238 5.85 -15.16 8.09
N VAL A 239 5.17 -16.02 7.32
CA VAL A 239 5.59 -16.37 5.95
C VAL A 239 5.52 -15.15 5.04
N PHE A 240 4.43 -14.38 5.12
CA PHE A 240 4.24 -13.16 4.34
C PHE A 240 5.32 -12.13 4.62
N PHE A 241 5.63 -11.86 5.89
CA PHE A 241 6.64 -10.87 6.24
C PHE A 241 8.05 -11.32 5.87
N ASP A 242 8.40 -12.60 6.02
CA ASP A 242 9.70 -13.13 5.57
C ASP A 242 9.91 -12.86 4.06
N GLN A 243 8.89 -13.16 3.25
CA GLN A 243 8.91 -12.93 1.81
C GLN A 243 8.96 -11.43 1.45
N LEU A 244 8.12 -10.61 2.09
CA LEU A 244 8.05 -9.17 1.86
C LEU A 244 9.38 -8.47 2.22
N ILE A 245 9.95 -8.82 3.37
CA ILE A 245 11.24 -8.28 3.84
C ILE A 245 12.34 -8.72 2.87
N GLY A 246 12.38 -9.99 2.49
CA GLY A 246 13.34 -10.50 1.51
C GLY A 246 13.25 -9.78 0.16
N PHE A 247 12.03 -9.50 -0.32
CA PHE A 247 11.81 -8.72 -1.54
C PHE A 247 12.42 -7.32 -1.43
N PHE A 248 12.09 -6.56 -0.37
CA PHE A 248 12.66 -5.23 -0.21
C PHE A 248 14.18 -5.23 0.00
N GLN A 249 14.73 -6.23 0.69
CA GLN A 249 16.19 -6.37 0.84
C GLN A 249 16.91 -6.58 -0.49
N ARG A 250 16.28 -7.25 -1.46
CA ARG A 250 16.84 -7.47 -2.80
C ARG A 250 16.74 -6.23 -3.69
N HIS A 251 15.72 -5.39 -3.48
CA HIS A 251 15.36 -4.33 -4.43
C HIS A 251 15.59 -2.90 -3.91
N LEU A 252 15.88 -2.72 -2.63
CA LEU A 252 16.25 -1.43 -2.04
C LEU A 252 17.74 -1.44 -1.64
N PRO A 253 18.65 -0.90 -2.47
CA PRO A 253 20.10 -1.02 -2.29
C PRO A 253 20.71 -0.25 -1.12
#